data_AF-A0A4Q4X9F1-F1
#
_entry.id   AF-A0A4Q4X9F1-F1
#
_cell.length_a   1.000
_cell.length_b   1.000
_cell.length_c   1.000
_cell.angle_alpha   90.00
_cell.angle_beta   90.00
_cell.angle_gamma   90.00
#
_symmetry.space_group_name_H-M   'P 1'
#
loop_
_entity.id
_entity.type
_entity.pdbx_description
1 polymer ?
#
loop_
_entity_poly.entity_id
_entity_poly.type
_entity_poly.pdbx_seq_one_letter_code
_entity_poly.pdbx_strand_id
1 'polypeptide(L)'
;MNKAAQVHEELVEELKYYVSDGYFNTNCIFQPIPTVVAEHSAAAGGNIMGLERNMDNAILFQYSAMLKTAEQTAFVYPKLQAGVQAVRDFAAPVDGG
;
A
#
# COMPACT_ATOMS: atom_id res chain seq x y z
N MET A 1 -6.20 3.01 9.65
CA MET A 1 -6.01 1.64 9.13
C MET A 1 -7.34 0.98 8.73
N ASN A 2 -8.43 1.13 9.50
CA ASN A 2 -9.74 0.54 9.17
C ASN A 2 -10.23 0.82 7.74
N LYS A 3 -10.10 2.06 7.23
CA LYS A 3 -10.49 2.38 5.86
C LYS A 3 -9.72 1.56 4.81
N ALA A 4 -8.41 1.38 5.01
CA ALA A 4 -7.60 0.58 4.11
C ALA A 4 -7.95 -0.91 4.18
N ALA A 5 -8.23 -1.44 5.37
CA ALA A 5 -8.72 -2.80 5.53
C ALA A 5 -10.06 -3.02 4.80
N GLN A 6 -11.01 -2.08 4.94
CA GLN A 6 -12.28 -2.13 4.22
C GLN A 6 -12.08 -2.11 2.70
N VAL A 7 -11.31 -1.16 2.19
CA VAL A 7 -11.01 -1.06 0.74
C VAL A 7 -10.31 -2.34 0.24
N HIS A 8 -9.48 -2.95 1.07
CA HIS A 8 -8.82 -4.21 0.77
C HIS A 8 -9.79 -5.39 0.73
N GLU A 9 -10.69 -5.50 1.70
CA GLU A 9 -11.73 -6.53 1.72
C GLU A 9 -12.63 -6.45 0.47
N GLU A 10 -13.05 -5.25 0.08
CA GLU A 10 -13.83 -5.02 -1.14
C GLU A 10 -13.09 -5.53 -2.40
N LEU A 11 -11.78 -5.26 -2.51
CA LEU A 11 -10.95 -5.79 -3.60
C LEU A 11 -10.86 -7.32 -3.56
N VAL A 12 -10.66 -7.90 -2.38
CA VAL A 12 -10.52 -9.36 -2.22
C VAL A 12 -11.81 -10.07 -2.62
N GLU A 13 -12.98 -9.56 -2.24
CA GLU A 13 -14.27 -10.14 -2.64
C GLU A 13 -14.48 -10.08 -4.15
N GLU A 14 -14.10 -8.96 -4.80
CA GLU A 14 -14.16 -8.87 -6.26
C GLU A 14 -13.21 -9.88 -6.94
N LEU A 15 -11.99 -10.03 -6.42
CA LEU A 15 -11.02 -10.98 -6.96
C LEU A 15 -11.44 -12.44 -6.78
N LYS A 16 -12.14 -12.79 -5.69
CA LYS A 16 -12.72 -14.14 -5.51
C LYS A 16 -13.73 -14.48 -6.61
N TYR A 17 -14.50 -13.49 -7.08
CA TYR A 17 -15.45 -13.70 -8.16
C TYR A 17 -14.75 -13.75 -9.53
N TYR A 18 -13.78 -12.87 -9.76
CA TYR A 18 -13.09 -12.75 -11.04
C TYR A 18 -12.07 -13.88 -11.31
N VAL A 19 -11.35 -14.33 -10.27
CA VAL A 19 -10.32 -15.38 -10.35
C VAL A 19 -10.91 -16.70 -9.88
N SER A 20 -11.60 -17.40 -10.80
CA SER A 20 -12.38 -18.61 -10.48
C SER A 20 -11.56 -19.79 -9.95
N ASP A 21 -10.25 -19.86 -10.26
CA ASP A 21 -9.35 -20.88 -9.74
C ASP A 21 -8.79 -20.53 -8.34
N GLY A 22 -9.15 -19.36 -7.80
CA GLY A 22 -8.71 -18.86 -6.49
C GLY A 22 -7.23 -18.52 -6.40
N TYR A 23 -6.50 -18.54 -7.52
CA TYR A 23 -5.04 -18.44 -7.52
C TYR A 23 -4.57 -16.98 -7.55
N PHE A 24 -4.75 -16.28 -6.42
CA PHE A 24 -4.23 -14.93 -6.22
C PHE A 24 -3.73 -14.72 -4.78
N ASN A 25 -2.84 -13.74 -4.61
CA ASN A 25 -2.43 -13.24 -3.30
C ASN A 25 -2.54 -11.72 -3.28
N THR A 26 -3.01 -11.14 -2.17
CA THR A 26 -3.05 -9.70 -2.00
C THR A 26 -2.46 -9.30 -0.66
N ASN A 27 -1.80 -8.14 -0.61
CA ASN A 27 -1.21 -7.60 0.61
C ASN A 27 -1.71 -6.18 0.86
N CYS A 28 -2.07 -5.91 2.11
CA CYS A 28 -2.37 -4.58 2.65
C CYS A 28 -1.56 -4.42 3.94
N ILE A 29 -0.34 -3.90 3.81
CA ILE A 29 0.66 -3.93 4.89
C ILE A 29 0.98 -2.51 5.34
N PHE A 30 1.08 -2.33 6.66
CA PHE A 30 1.54 -1.11 7.31
C PHE A 30 2.82 -1.42 8.06
N GLN A 31 3.93 -0.81 7.64
CA GLN A 31 5.23 -0.96 8.30
C GLN A 31 5.60 0.36 8.97
N PRO A 32 5.82 0.38 10.30
CA PRO A 32 6.36 1.56 10.94
C PRO A 32 7.78 1.78 10.42
N ILE A 33 8.09 3.03 10.08
CA ILE A 33 9.42 3.50 9.72
C ILE A 33 9.81 4.56 10.75
N PRO A 34 10.46 4.16 11.86
CA PRO A 34 10.93 5.11 12.86
C PRO A 34 12.13 5.92 12.32
N THR A 35 12.33 7.13 12.83
CA THR A 35 13.42 8.03 12.38
C THR A 35 14.81 7.40 12.50
N VAL A 36 15.03 6.55 13.50
CA VAL A 36 16.30 5.82 13.70
C VAL A 36 16.70 5.00 12.47
N VAL A 37 15.75 4.51 11.68
CA VAL A 37 16.02 3.79 10.42
C VAL A 37 16.60 4.73 9.37
N ALA A 38 16.05 5.95 9.26
CA ALA A 38 16.53 6.98 8.34
C ALA A 38 17.92 7.51 8.77
N GLU A 39 18.11 7.76 10.08
CA GLU A 39 19.37 8.22 10.66
C GLU A 39 20.51 7.22 10.40
N HIS A 40 20.29 5.94 10.67
CA HIS A 40 21.27 4.89 10.39
C HIS A 40 21.51 4.71 8.90
N SER A 41 20.47 4.83 8.07
CA SER A 41 20.63 4.76 6.60
C SER A 41 21.55 5.87 6.11
N ALA A 42 21.36 7.12 6.57
CA ALA A 42 22.21 8.25 6.20
C ALA A 42 23.67 8.05 6.67
N ALA A 43 23.86 7.58 7.91
CA ALA A 43 25.19 7.30 8.45
C ALA A 43 25.94 6.20 7.70
N ALA A 44 25.23 5.23 7.11
CA ALA A 44 25.79 4.09 6.39
C ALA A 44 26.04 4.35 4.88
N GLY A 45 26.01 5.61 4.43
CA GLY A 45 26.22 5.97 3.02
C GLY A 45 24.94 6.07 2.17
N GLY A 46 23.77 5.86 2.78
CA GLY A 46 22.48 6.21 2.23
C GLY A 46 21.70 5.11 1.50
N ASN A 47 20.45 5.48 1.22
CA ASN A 47 19.44 4.88 0.33
C ASN A 47 19.01 3.42 0.59
N ILE A 48 18.19 3.24 1.63
CA ILE A 48 17.33 2.06 1.79
C ILE A 48 16.03 2.17 0.95
N MET A 49 15.62 3.38 0.57
CA MET A 49 14.47 3.72 -0.31
C MET A 49 14.30 5.26 -0.46
N GLY A 50 15.38 6.02 -0.27
CA GLY A 50 15.33 7.48 -0.13
C GLY A 50 14.73 7.98 1.20
N LEU A 51 14.70 7.11 2.23
CA LEU A 51 14.06 7.38 3.52
C LEU A 51 14.74 8.51 4.30
N GLU A 52 16.01 8.80 4.02
CA GLU A 52 16.77 9.90 4.62
C GLU A 52 16.14 11.29 4.39
N ARG A 53 15.15 11.39 3.48
CA ARG A 53 14.39 12.61 3.21
C ARG A 53 13.20 12.82 4.16
N ASN A 54 12.82 11.80 4.92
CA ASN A 54 11.72 11.87 5.88
C ASN A 54 12.31 12.04 7.29
N MET A 55 12.06 13.20 7.90
CA MET A 55 12.62 13.54 9.21
C MET A 55 11.70 13.15 10.37
N ASP A 56 10.49 12.68 10.07
CA ASP A 56 9.47 12.27 11.03
C ASP A 56 9.24 10.77 11.01
N ASN A 57 8.67 10.24 12.10
CA ASN A 57 8.18 8.86 12.12
C ASN A 57 7.09 8.69 11.07
N ALA A 58 7.23 7.67 10.23
CA ALA A 58 6.31 7.42 9.14
C ALA A 58 5.73 6.01 9.20
N ILE A 59 4.67 5.79 8.42
CA ILE A 59 4.16 4.45 8.12
C ILE A 59 4.31 4.24 6.61
N LEU A 60 5.08 3.21 6.24
CA LEU A 60 5.10 2.71 4.87
C LEU A 60 3.85 1.87 4.65
N PHE A 61 2.98 2.34 3.75
CA PHE A 61 1.81 1.61 3.32
C PHE A 61 2.10 0.90 1.99
N GLN A 62 2.02 -0.43 2.00
CA GLN A 62 2.15 -1.25 0.81
C GLN A 62 0.81 -1.90 0.45
N TYR A 63 0.39 -1.70 -0.80
CA TYR A 63 -0.81 -2.30 -1.36
C TYR A 63 -0.48 -3.01 -2.67
N SER A 64 -0.67 -4.33 -2.71
CA SER A 64 -0.27 -5.14 -3.86
C SER A 64 -1.16 -6.36 -4.08
N ALA A 65 -1.18 -6.83 -5.32
CA ALA A 65 -1.81 -8.08 -5.72
C ALA A 65 -0.88 -8.86 -6.66
N MET A 66 -0.81 -10.18 -6.48
CA MET A 66 -0.09 -11.12 -7.32
C MET A 66 -1.10 -12.04 -7.98
N LEU A 67 -1.10 -12.02 -9.31
CA LEU A 67 -2.05 -12.72 -10.16
C LEU A 67 -1.28 -13.64 -11.13
N LYS A 68 -1.96 -14.66 -11.64
CA LYS A 68 -1.34 -15.69 -12.50
C LYS A 68 -1.09 -15.21 -13.92
N THR A 69 -1.92 -14.30 -14.43
CA THR A 69 -1.90 -13.89 -15.84
C THR A 69 -1.78 -12.37 -16.00
N ALA A 70 -1.24 -11.94 -17.14
CA ALA A 70 -1.12 -10.53 -17.47
C ALA A 70 -2.48 -9.84 -17.59
N GLU A 71 -3.51 -10.54 -18.06
CA GLU A 71 -4.89 -10.03 -18.16
C GLU A 71 -5.49 -9.77 -16.77
N GLN A 72 -5.30 -10.69 -15.82
CA GLN A 72 -5.71 -10.48 -14.43
C GLN A 72 -4.97 -9.30 -13.79
N THR A 73 -3.66 -9.16 -14.07
CA THR A 73 -2.88 -8.01 -13.62
C THR A 73 -3.39 -6.70 -14.23
N ALA A 74 -3.72 -6.68 -15.52
CA ALA A 74 -4.27 -5.50 -16.18
C ALA A 74 -5.65 -5.12 -15.62
N PHE A 75 -6.47 -6.10 -15.23
CA PHE A 75 -7.75 -5.89 -14.57
C PHE A 75 -7.59 -5.30 -13.15
N VAL A 76 -6.64 -5.83 -12.36
CA VAL A 76 -6.51 -5.46 -10.93
C VAL A 76 -5.72 -4.17 -10.72
N TYR A 77 -4.78 -3.83 -11.60
CA TYR A 77 -3.90 -2.67 -11.42
C TYR A 77 -4.65 -1.34 -11.25
N PRO A 78 -5.64 -0.97 -12.10
CA PRO A 78 -6.40 0.26 -11.88
C PRO A 78 -7.18 0.25 -10.57
N LYS A 79 -7.60 -0.93 -10.08
CA LYS A 79 -8.31 -1.07 -8.80
C LYS A 79 -7.39 -0.87 -7.60
N LEU A 80 -6.15 -1.35 -7.68
CA LEU A 80 -5.12 -1.05 -6.69
C LEU A 80 -4.86 0.46 -6.63
N GLN A 81 -4.74 1.13 -7.78
CA GLN A 81 -4.57 2.58 -7.85
C GLN A 81 -5.75 3.32 -7.21
N ALA A 82 -6.98 2.92 -7.53
CA ALA A 82 -8.18 3.50 -6.94
C ALA A 82 -8.24 3.27 -5.43
N GLY A 83 -7.84 2.08 -4.95
CA GLY A 83 -7.78 1.77 -3.52
C GLY A 83 -6.75 2.63 -2.78
N VAL A 84 -5.56 2.82 -3.35
CA VAL A 84 -4.56 3.76 -2.80
C VAL A 84 -5.11 5.18 -2.74
N GLN A 85 -5.81 5.63 -3.79
CA GLN A 85 -6.42 6.96 -3.81
C GLN A 85 -7.49 7.11 -2.74
N ALA A 86 -8.38 6.13 -2.56
CA ALA A 86 -9.42 6.16 -1.53
C ALA A 86 -8.84 6.22 -0.10
N VAL A 87 -7.72 5.55 0.14
CA VAL A 87 -7.00 5.64 1.43
C VAL A 87 -6.34 7.02 1.60
N ARG A 88 -5.77 7.58 0.53
CA ARG A 88 -5.19 8.94 0.54
C ARG A 88 -6.24 10.00 0.81
N ASP A 89 -7.38 9.94 0.13
CA ASP A 89 -8.47 10.90 0.29
C ASP A 89 -9.05 10.86 1.71
N PHE A 90 -9.16 9.67 2.30
CA PHE A 90 -9.56 9.52 3.69
C PHE A 90 -8.53 10.08 4.69
N ALA A 91 -7.24 9.96 4.37
CA ALA A 91 -6.14 10.43 5.20
C ALA A 91 -5.79 11.91 4.95
N ALA A 92 -6.37 12.54 3.94
CA ALA A 92 -6.13 13.94 3.64
C ALA A 92 -6.57 14.80 4.84
N PRO A 93 -5.80 15.84 5.21
CA PRO A 93 -6.20 16.76 6.26
C PRO A 93 -7.54 17.39 5.88
N VAL A 94 -8.45 17.45 6.84
CA VAL A 94 -9.67 18.26 6.70
C VAL A 94 -9.26 19.70 6.97
N ASP A 95 -9.51 20.62 6.04
CA ASP A 95 -9.29 22.05 6.30
C ASP A 95 -10.08 22.47 7.54
N GLY A 96 -9.38 22.93 8.59
CA GLY A 96 -9.97 23.38 9.85
C GLY A 96 -9.51 22.65 11.13
N GLY A 97 -8.41 21.89 11.06
CA GLY A 97 -7.69 21.41 12.25
C GLY A 97 -6.73 22.43 12.82
#